data_AF-A0AAV1LY57-F1
#
_entry.id   AF-A0AAV1LY57-F1
#
_cell.length_a   1.000
_cell.length_b   1.000
_cell.length_c   1.000
_cell.angle_alpha   90.00
_cell.angle_beta   90.00
_cell.angle_gamma   90.00
#
_symmetry.space_group_name_H-M   'P 1'
#
loop_
_entity.id
_entity.type
_entity.pdbx_description
1 polymer ?
#
loop_
_entity_poly.entity_id
_entity_poly.type
_entity_poly.pdbx_seq_one_letter_code
_entity_poly.pdbx_strand_id
1 'polypeptide(L)'
;MCDDNIYRLATDSFHVDIDVLPELLQEQALEMKNDSAAKYDFEKMDKTLFWVKYLKVYPKIAKESLKLFLPFSSTYLCERAFSAVVVIKTKYRNKLDITSDLRCALSSIQPRIENIVKNLQAHPSH
;
A
#
# COMPACT_ATOMS: atom_id res chain seq x y z
N MET A 1 -1.56 9.25 -15.54
CA MET A 1 -2.77 10.02 -15.17
C MET A 1 -3.80 9.00 -14.74
N CYS A 2 -4.33 9.11 -13.52
CA CYS A 2 -5.45 8.28 -13.11
C CYS A 2 -6.66 8.65 -13.97
N ASP A 3 -7.33 7.64 -14.50
CA ASP A 3 -8.53 7.81 -15.32
C ASP A 3 -9.63 8.42 -14.44
N ASP A 4 -10.13 9.61 -14.78
CA ASP A 4 -11.06 10.40 -13.95
C ASP A 4 -12.33 9.59 -13.60
N ASN A 5 -12.75 8.74 -14.53
CA ASN A 5 -13.89 7.84 -14.35
C ASN A 5 -13.64 6.76 -13.30
N ILE A 6 -12.41 6.24 -13.23
CA ILE A 6 -12.01 5.23 -12.23
C ILE A 6 -11.87 5.87 -10.85
N TYR A 7 -11.42 7.12 -10.79
CA TYR A 7 -11.43 7.88 -9.54
C TYR A 7 -12.86 8.09 -9.02
N ARG A 8 -13.79 8.51 -9.88
CA ARG A 8 -15.21 8.66 -9.53
C ARG A 8 -15.84 7.35 -9.11
N LEU A 9 -15.56 6.24 -9.80
CA LEU A 9 -15.98 4.90 -9.40
C LEU A 9 -15.49 4.58 -7.99
N ALA A 10 -14.24 4.90 -7.66
CA ALA A 10 -13.64 4.57 -6.37
C ALA A 10 -14.20 5.40 -5.20
N THR A 11 -14.50 6.68 -5.44
CA THR A 11 -14.97 7.63 -4.41
C THR A 11 -16.49 7.71 -4.30
N ASP A 12 -17.20 7.52 -5.41
CA ASP A 12 -18.65 7.68 -5.53
C ASP A 12 -19.29 6.61 -6.44
N SER A 13 -19.06 5.35 -6.07
CA SER A 13 -19.52 4.14 -6.76
C SER A 13 -20.98 4.12 -7.18
N PHE A 14 -21.88 4.73 -6.39
CA PHE A 14 -23.32 4.61 -6.57
C PHE A 14 -23.94 5.73 -7.41
N HIS A 15 -23.19 6.80 -7.69
CA HIS A 15 -23.63 7.90 -8.57
C HIS A 15 -22.85 7.98 -9.87
N VAL A 16 -21.86 7.09 -10.09
CA VAL A 16 -21.14 7.01 -11.36
C VAL A 16 -22.07 6.55 -12.48
N ASP A 17 -21.89 7.14 -13.65
CA ASP A 17 -22.53 6.67 -14.87
C ASP A 17 -21.78 5.44 -15.38
N ILE A 18 -22.52 4.36 -15.64
CA ILE A 18 -21.94 3.05 -15.98
C ILE A 18 -21.42 3.07 -17.41
N ASP A 19 -22.11 3.78 -18.32
CA ASP A 19 -21.78 3.80 -19.75
C ASP A 19 -20.42 4.46 -20.04
N VAL A 20 -19.94 5.28 -19.10
CA VAL A 20 -18.66 5.99 -19.18
C VAL A 20 -17.49 5.14 -18.65
N LEU A 21 -17.77 4.02 -17.97
CA LEU A 21 -16.75 3.10 -17.48
C LEU A 21 -16.25 2.19 -18.60
N PRO A 22 -15.00 1.70 -18.53
CA PRO A 22 -14.52 0.63 -19.41
C PRO A 22 -15.45 -0.59 -19.37
N GLU A 23 -15.77 -1.16 -20.53
CA GLU A 23 -16.72 -2.28 -20.70
C GLU A 23 -16.44 -3.46 -19.75
N LEU A 24 -15.17 -3.75 -19.51
CA LEU A 24 -14.71 -4.78 -18.58
C LEU A 24 -15.15 -4.57 -17.11
N LEU A 25 -15.50 -3.35 -16.71
CA LEU A 25 -15.93 -2.95 -15.37
C LEU A 25 -17.44 -2.74 -15.23
N GLN A 26 -18.14 -2.49 -16.34
CA GLN A 26 -19.54 -2.07 -16.34
C GLN A 26 -20.47 -3.10 -15.67
N GLU A 27 -20.27 -4.39 -15.96
CA GLU A 27 -21.06 -5.49 -15.39
C GLU A 27 -21.02 -5.49 -13.85
N GLN A 28 -19.82 -5.45 -13.28
CA GLN A 28 -19.66 -5.44 -11.81
C GLN A 28 -20.11 -4.12 -11.18
N ALA A 29 -19.91 -3.01 -11.88
CA ALA A 29 -20.42 -1.71 -11.43
C ALA A 29 -21.95 -1.71 -11.38
N LEU A 30 -22.62 -2.30 -12.38
CA LEU A 30 -24.07 -2.44 -12.43
C LEU A 30 -24.61 -3.34 -11.33
N GLU A 31 -23.99 -4.51 -11.11
CA GLU A 31 -24.36 -5.42 -10.02
C GLU A 31 -24.24 -4.75 -8.66
N MET A 32 -23.11 -4.09 -8.40
CA MET A 32 -22.87 -3.38 -7.14
C MET A 32 -23.87 -2.24 -6.94
N LYS A 33 -24.24 -1.50 -7.99
CA LYS A 33 -25.22 -0.40 -7.91
C LYS A 33 -26.60 -0.88 -7.43
N ASN A 34 -26.93 -2.13 -7.72
CA ASN A 34 -28.19 -2.79 -7.31
C ASN A 34 -28.07 -3.54 -5.97
N ASP A 35 -26.89 -3.59 -5.35
CA ASP A 35 -26.69 -4.18 -4.02
C ASP A 35 -26.89 -3.13 -2.92
N SER A 36 -28.02 -3.24 -2.22
CA SER A 36 -28.39 -2.34 -1.12
C SER A 36 -27.50 -2.50 0.11
N ALA A 37 -26.95 -3.69 0.36
CA ALA A 37 -26.00 -3.93 1.45
C ALA A 37 -24.65 -3.27 1.13
N ALA A 38 -24.17 -3.41 -0.10
CA ALA A 38 -22.98 -2.71 -0.56
C ALA A 38 -23.15 -1.19 -0.48
N LYS A 39 -24.33 -0.67 -0.83
CA LYS A 39 -24.63 0.77 -0.70
C LYS A 39 -24.54 1.25 0.75
N TYR A 40 -25.18 0.52 1.66
CA TYR A 40 -25.14 0.83 3.09
C TYR A 40 -23.70 0.83 3.62
N ASP A 41 -22.93 -0.21 3.31
CA ASP A 41 -21.53 -0.32 3.73
C ASP A 41 -20.68 0.81 3.15
N PHE A 42 -20.89 1.19 1.88
CA PHE A 42 -20.14 2.26 1.23
C PHE A 42 -20.34 3.64 1.87
N GLU A 43 -21.51 3.89 2.44
CA GLU A 43 -21.84 5.13 3.16
C GLU A 43 -21.36 5.13 4.61
N LYS A 44 -21.23 3.94 5.23
CA LYS A 44 -20.91 3.79 6.67
C LYS A 44 -19.46 3.42 6.96
N MET A 45 -18.73 2.88 5.98
CA MET A 45 -17.36 2.41 6.15
C MET A 45 -16.36 3.33 5.46
N ASP A 46 -15.10 3.24 5.90
CA ASP A 46 -13.98 3.79 5.15
C ASP A 46 -13.90 3.17 3.74
N LYS A 47 -13.55 3.99 2.73
CA LYS A 47 -13.51 3.55 1.32
C LYS A 47 -12.51 2.43 1.09
N THR A 48 -11.33 2.51 1.71
CA THR A 48 -10.30 1.47 1.57
C THR A 48 -10.81 0.16 2.14
N LEU A 49 -11.38 0.20 3.35
CA LEU A 49 -11.95 -0.99 4.00
C LEU A 49 -13.13 -1.58 3.22
N PHE A 50 -14.00 -0.72 2.67
CA PHE A 50 -15.09 -1.15 1.79
C PHE A 50 -14.55 -1.95 0.59
N TRP A 51 -13.58 -1.39 -0.15
CA TRP A 51 -13.04 -2.05 -1.33
C TRP A 51 -12.25 -3.33 -1.00
N VAL A 52 -11.61 -3.40 0.17
CA VAL A 52 -11.01 -4.65 0.67
C VAL A 52 -12.09 -5.71 0.96
N LYS A 53 -13.19 -5.33 1.62
CA LYS A 53 -14.30 -6.24 1.96
C LYS A 53 -14.93 -6.84 0.70
N TYR A 54 -15.19 -6.00 -0.30
CA TYR A 54 -15.87 -6.39 -1.54
C TYR A 54 -14.93 -6.89 -2.64
N LEU A 55 -13.62 -7.03 -2.36
CA LEU A 55 -12.63 -7.51 -3.33
C LEU A 55 -12.96 -8.87 -3.94
N LYS A 56 -13.58 -9.77 -3.17
CA LYS A 56 -13.97 -11.10 -3.67
C LYS A 56 -15.28 -11.09 -4.45
N VAL A 57 -16.16 -10.14 -4.18
CA VAL A 57 -17.49 -10.03 -4.80
C VAL A 57 -17.38 -9.29 -6.13
N TYR A 58 -16.65 -8.17 -6.14
CA TYR A 58 -16.47 -7.32 -7.32
C TYR A 58 -14.98 -7.11 -7.64
N PRO A 59 -14.22 -8.17 -7.96
CA PRO A 59 -12.76 -8.13 -8.05
C PRO A 59 -12.18 -7.13 -9.04
N LYS A 60 -12.85 -6.87 -10.17
CA LYS A 60 -12.32 -5.96 -11.19
C LYS A 60 -12.39 -4.51 -10.71
N ILE A 61 -13.59 -4.06 -10.30
CA ILE A 61 -13.79 -2.69 -9.82
C ILE A 61 -13.07 -2.44 -8.48
N ALA A 62 -13.07 -3.42 -7.57
CA ALA A 62 -12.38 -3.28 -6.29
C ALA A 62 -10.86 -3.19 -6.45
N LYS A 63 -10.27 -3.94 -7.39
CA LYS A 63 -8.83 -3.88 -7.65
C LYS A 63 -8.43 -2.51 -8.21
N GLU A 64 -9.19 -1.95 -9.15
CA GLU A 64 -8.91 -0.62 -9.68
C GLU A 64 -9.06 0.47 -8.61
N SER A 65 -10.13 0.40 -7.80
CA SER A 65 -10.32 1.32 -6.67
C SER A 65 -9.20 1.22 -5.63
N LEU A 66 -8.76 0.01 -5.28
CA LEU A 66 -7.69 -0.19 -4.30
C LEU A 66 -6.33 0.32 -4.79
N LYS A 67 -6.04 0.35 -6.09
CA LYS A 67 -4.80 0.99 -6.60
C LYS A 67 -4.77 2.49 -6.32
N LEU A 68 -5.93 3.14 -6.19
CA LEU A 68 -6.03 4.55 -5.87
C LEU A 68 -5.87 4.80 -4.36
N PHE A 69 -6.40 3.91 -3.52
CA PHE A 69 -6.37 4.08 -2.07
C PHE A 69 -5.13 3.51 -1.39
N LEU A 70 -4.54 2.45 -1.94
CA LEU A 70 -3.34 1.86 -1.39
C LEU A 70 -2.12 2.57 -1.97
N PRO A 71 -1.25 3.19 -1.15
CA PRO A 71 0.02 3.68 -1.64
C PRO A 71 0.75 2.50 -2.28
N PHE A 72 1.21 2.66 -3.53
CA PHE A 72 2.00 1.65 -4.22
C PHE A 72 3.12 1.21 -3.29
N SER A 73 2.98 0.00 -2.73
CA SER A 73 3.90 -0.51 -1.72
C SER A 73 5.32 -0.56 -2.26
N SER A 74 5.48 -0.82 -3.55
CA SER A 74 6.75 -0.73 -4.26
C SER A 74 7.31 0.69 -4.30
N THR A 75 6.52 1.71 -4.67
CA THR A 75 7.00 3.10 -4.74
C THR A 75 7.38 3.64 -3.38
N TYR A 76 6.52 3.45 -2.37
CA TYR A 76 6.82 3.88 -1.00
C TYR A 76 8.04 3.13 -0.43
N LEU A 77 8.16 1.83 -0.69
CA LEU A 77 9.33 1.06 -0.26
C LEU A 77 10.60 1.48 -1.01
N CYS A 78 10.51 1.79 -2.32
CA CYS A 78 11.61 2.32 -3.11
C CYS A 78 12.04 3.70 -2.61
N GLU A 79 11.11 4.63 -2.38
CA GLU A 79 11.39 5.96 -1.84
C GLU A 79 12.04 5.88 -0.45
N ARG A 80 11.54 5.00 0.41
CA ARG A 80 12.17 4.71 1.70
C ARG A 80 13.54 4.08 1.56
N ALA A 81 13.73 3.16 0.62
CA ALA A 81 15.02 2.53 0.35
C ALA A 81 16.03 3.57 -0.13
N PHE A 82 15.67 4.41 -1.09
CA PHE A 82 16.49 5.51 -1.57
C PHE A 82 16.83 6.49 -0.45
N SER A 83 15.85 6.88 0.36
CA SER A 83 16.08 7.76 1.52
C SER A 83 17.05 7.13 2.52
N ALA A 84 16.91 5.82 2.80
CA ALA A 84 17.83 5.09 3.66
C ALA A 84 19.25 5.02 3.08
N VAL A 85 19.40 4.75 1.77
CA VAL A 85 20.71 4.78 1.09
C VAL A 85 21.36 6.16 1.23
N VAL A 86 20.61 7.24 1.02
CA VAL A 86 21.13 8.62 1.12
C VAL A 86 21.65 8.93 2.52
N VAL A 87 20.92 8.51 3.56
CA VAL A 87 21.31 8.68 4.97
C VAL A 87 22.52 7.83 5.33
N ILE A 88 22.56 6.55 4.91
CA ILE A 88 23.69 5.65 5.17
C ILE A 88 24.96 6.19 4.49
N LYS A 89 24.84 6.67 3.24
CA LYS A 89 25.98 7.21 2.47
C LYS A 89 26.54 8.50 3.03
N THR A 90 25.71 9.38 3.58
CA THR A 90 26.18 10.62 4.22
C THR A 90 26.85 10.37 5.57
N LYS A 91 26.40 9.37 6.34
CA LYS A 91 26.93 9.06 7.67
C LYS A 91 28.14 8.11 7.66
N TYR A 92 28.20 7.18 6.72
CA TYR A 92 29.27 6.17 6.59
C TYR A 92 29.96 6.26 5.23
N ARG A 93 30.72 7.33 5.00
CA ARG A 93 31.41 7.59 3.71
C ARG A 93 32.43 6.51 3.28
N ASN A 94 32.77 5.57 4.16
CA ASN A 94 33.89 4.63 3.97
C ASN A 94 33.48 3.14 3.87
N LYS A 95 32.18 2.80 3.85
CA LYS A 95 31.73 1.40 3.80
C LYS A 95 31.02 1.11 2.48
N LEU A 96 31.60 0.22 1.67
CA LEU A 96 31.10 -0.13 0.33
C LEU A 96 29.85 -1.04 0.37
N ASP A 97 29.65 -1.79 1.46
CA ASP A 97 28.50 -2.67 1.64
C ASP A 97 27.48 -2.07 2.62
N ILE A 98 26.31 -1.71 2.07
CA ILE A 98 25.16 -1.13 2.78
C ILE A 98 23.99 -2.11 2.91
N THR A 99 24.15 -3.35 2.43
CA THR A 99 23.05 -4.32 2.26
C THR A 99 22.40 -4.68 3.61
N SER A 100 23.22 -4.88 4.66
CA SER A 100 22.75 -5.16 6.01
C SER A 100 21.91 -4.01 6.59
N ASP A 101 22.37 -2.78 6.35
CA ASP A 101 21.79 -1.57 6.94
C ASP A 101 20.48 -1.24 6.22
N LEU A 102 20.45 -1.44 4.91
CA LEU A 102 19.24 -1.31 4.11
C LEU A 102 18.18 -2.34 4.50
N ARG A 103 18.59 -3.61 4.68
CA ARG A 103 17.69 -4.67 5.14
C ARG A 103 17.10 -4.33 6.51
N CYS A 104 17.89 -3.78 7.43
CA CYS A 104 17.41 -3.33 8.73
C CYS A 104 16.44 -2.14 8.62
N ALA A 105 16.77 -1.11 7.84
CA ALA A 105 15.96 0.10 7.69
C ALA A 105 14.62 -0.13 6.96
N LEU A 106 14.55 -1.14 6.09
CA LEU A 106 13.36 -1.52 5.34
C LEU A 106 12.54 -2.63 6.01
N SER A 107 13.09 -3.28 7.03
CA SER A 107 12.40 -4.33 7.76
C SER A 107 11.25 -3.78 8.59
N SER A 108 10.09 -4.44 8.52
CA SER A 108 8.96 -4.19 9.42
C SER A 108 9.13 -4.88 10.79
N ILE A 109 10.13 -5.77 10.91
CA ILE A 109 10.44 -6.51 12.13
C ILE A 109 11.31 -5.60 13.02
N GLN A 110 10.86 -5.35 14.25
CA GLN A 110 11.66 -4.64 15.24
C GLN A 110 12.90 -5.44 15.64
N PRO A 111 14.11 -4.85 15.59
CA PRO A 111 15.31 -5.52 16.04
C PRO A 111 15.23 -5.78 17.55
N ARG A 112 15.57 -7.00 17.97
CA ARG A 112 15.63 -7.38 19.39
C ARG A 112 16.94 -6.86 20.02
N ILE A 113 17.05 -5.54 20.14
CA ILE A 113 18.27 -4.84 20.58
C ILE A 113 18.78 -5.39 21.91
N GLU A 114 17.89 -5.64 22.87
CA GLU A 114 18.27 -6.19 24.18
C GLU A 114 18.99 -7.55 24.08
N ASN A 115 18.55 -8.41 23.16
CA ASN A 115 19.17 -9.72 22.96
C ASN A 115 20.51 -9.60 22.24
N ILE A 116 20.65 -8.64 21.32
CA ILE A 116 21.92 -8.36 20.64
C ILE A 116 22.94 -7.81 21.63
N VAL A 117 22.53 -6.86 22.49
CA VAL A 117 23.40 -6.26 23.53
C VAL A 117 23.86 -7.31 24.54
N LYS A 118 23.00 -8.26 24.91
CA LYS A 118 23.38 -9.37 25.82
C LYS A 118 24.41 -10.34 25.22
N ASN A 119 24.44 -10.49 23.89
CA ASN A 119 25.35 -11.40 23.19
C ASN A 119 26.60 -10.69 22.62
N LEU A 120 26.71 -9.37 22.77
CA LEU A 120 27.90 -8.61 22.39
C LEU A 120 29.01 -8.87 23.42
N GLN A 121 29.98 -9.71 23.03
CA GLN A 121 31.19 -9.92 23.83
C GLN A 121 32.05 -8.64 23.76
N ALA A 122 32.29 -8.01 24.91
CA ALA A 122 33.16 -6.85 24.98
C ALA A 122 34.58 -7.28 24.55
N HIS A 123 35.10 -6.67 23.49
CA HIS A 123 36.49 -6.86 23.10
C HIS A 123 37.39 -6.29 24.20
N PRO A 124 38.35 -7.06 24.74
CA PRO A 124 39.31 -6.52 25.67
C PRO A 124 40.17 -5.48 24.93
N SER A 125 40.19 -4.26 25.46
CA SER A 125 41.14 -3.22 25.05
C SER A 125 42.53 -3.63 25.50
N HIS A 126 43.50 -3.58 24.58
CA HIS A 126 44.92 -3.82 24.84
C HIS A 126 45.64 -2.52 25.24
#